data_AF-A0A1R2D096-F1
#
_entry.id   AF-A0A1R2D096-F1
#
_cell.length_a   1.000
_cell.length_b   1.000
_cell.length_c   1.000
_cell.angle_alpha   90.00
_cell.angle_beta   90.00
_cell.angle_gamma   90.00
#
_symmetry.space_group_name_H-M   'P 1'
#
loop_
_entity.id
_entity.type
_entity.pdbx_description
1 polymer ?
#
loop_
_entity_poly.entity_id
_entity_poly.type
_entity_poly.pdbx_seq_one_letter_code
_entity_poly.pdbx_strand_id
1 'polypeptide(L)'
;MSKSIKIIHYDVQSVGRRIKSTKKHFMWRFSLDSALYQIDLFSSKFSGKRTLKVNGEIFFEGKKQGKVFHISMEISSHNIIVIEVKKNYDLRIDGISFLLLKKQADFGEDIETTEENIMSNQLIPEQQEDWEKLAKPYEIIIREGVTTTFREKLPIVPKRNKGKLGSVKQNLKIFYGMDNQKVIEDDLIGSLEYC
;
A
#
# COMPACT_ATOMS: atom_id res chain seq x y z
N MET A 1 10.99 1.59 21.80
CA MET A 1 11.58 2.73 21.06
C MET A 1 10.53 3.19 20.07
N SER A 2 10.13 4.47 20.09
CA SER A 2 9.16 5.01 19.14
C SER A 2 9.79 5.05 17.75
N LYS A 3 9.20 4.33 16.81
CA LYS A 3 9.56 4.33 15.39
C LYS A 3 9.33 5.73 14.81
N SER A 4 10.39 6.40 14.37
CA SER A 4 10.28 7.77 13.83
C SER A 4 10.34 7.73 12.30
N ILE A 5 9.26 8.17 11.65
CA ILE A 5 9.13 8.18 10.19
C ILE A 5 8.84 9.62 9.76
N LYS A 6 9.71 10.20 8.92
CA LYS A 6 9.48 11.52 8.34
C LYS A 6 9.47 11.43 6.82
N ILE A 7 8.42 11.97 6.21
CA ILE A 7 8.31 12.04 4.76
C ILE A 7 9.05 13.28 4.27
N ILE A 8 9.87 13.13 3.22
CA ILE A 8 10.68 14.23 2.69
C ILE A 8 10.18 14.61 1.31
N HIS A 9 10.07 13.65 0.40
CA HIS A 9 9.65 13.93 -0.97
C HIS A 9 9.02 12.71 -1.64
N TYR A 10 8.04 12.97 -2.51
CA TYR A 10 7.46 12.01 -3.42
C TYR A 10 7.29 12.65 -4.79
N ASP A 11 7.74 11.94 -5.82
CA ASP A 11 7.59 12.37 -7.21
C ASP A 11 7.32 11.19 -8.16
N VAL A 12 6.61 11.49 -9.25
CA VAL A 12 6.29 10.54 -10.31
C VAL A 12 6.58 11.18 -11.67
N GLN A 13 7.64 10.72 -12.31
CA GLN A 13 8.09 11.24 -13.59
C GLN A 13 7.83 10.26 -14.74
N SER A 14 7.60 10.82 -15.92
CA SER A 14 7.47 10.08 -17.17
C SER A 14 8.79 10.17 -17.94
N VAL A 15 9.60 9.11 -17.89
CA VAL A 15 11.00 9.06 -18.36
C VAL A 15 11.19 8.32 -19.69
N GLY A 16 10.11 8.08 -20.45
CA GLY A 16 10.17 7.43 -21.75
C GLY A 16 10.78 8.32 -22.84
N ARG A 17 11.84 7.84 -23.54
CA ARG A 17 12.57 8.62 -24.56
C ARG A 17 11.75 8.94 -25.82
N ARG A 18 11.04 7.94 -26.37
CA ARG A 18 10.20 8.12 -27.57
C ARG A 18 8.76 8.52 -27.23
N ILE A 19 8.19 7.86 -26.22
CA ILE A 19 6.82 8.11 -25.77
C ILE A 19 6.89 8.24 -24.24
N LYS A 20 6.78 9.48 -23.73
CA LYS A 20 6.99 9.78 -22.30
C LYS A 20 6.18 8.86 -21.37
N SER A 21 4.97 8.47 -21.77
CA SER A 21 4.04 7.64 -20.99
C SER A 21 4.39 6.15 -20.88
N THR A 22 5.40 5.67 -21.62
CA THR A 22 5.79 4.24 -21.68
C THR A 22 6.63 3.78 -20.49
N LYS A 23 7.43 4.67 -19.91
CA LYS A 23 8.27 4.39 -18.74
C LYS A 23 8.00 5.43 -17.67
N LYS A 24 7.64 4.96 -16.48
CA LYS A 24 7.47 5.81 -15.29
C LYS A 24 8.63 5.59 -14.33
N HIS A 25 9.01 6.65 -13.64
CA HIS A 25 9.93 6.64 -12.51
C HIS A 25 9.18 7.18 -11.29
N PHE A 26 9.12 6.38 -10.24
CA PHE A 26 8.58 6.76 -8.94
C PHE A 26 9.75 6.94 -7.98
N MET A 27 9.80 8.08 -7.31
CA MET A 27 10.84 8.41 -6.35
C MET A 27 10.20 8.70 -5.00
N TRP A 28 10.60 7.94 -3.98
CA TRP A 28 10.21 8.16 -2.59
C TRP A 28 11.45 8.50 -1.77
N ARG A 29 11.43 9.64 -1.08
CA ARG A 29 12.46 10.05 -0.12
C ARG A 29 11.84 10.25 1.24
N PHE A 30 12.45 9.64 2.25
CA PHE A 30 11.96 9.68 3.62
C PHE A 30 13.12 9.42 4.58
N SER A 31 12.97 9.78 5.85
CA SER A 31 13.88 9.35 6.91
C SER A 31 13.22 8.34 7.82
N LEU A 32 13.94 7.26 8.14
CA LEU A 32 13.59 6.29 9.18
C LEU A 32 14.65 6.37 10.26
N ASP A 33 14.24 6.59 11.51
CA ASP A 33 15.15 6.60 12.66
C ASP A 33 16.38 7.51 12.45
N SER A 34 16.14 8.70 11.88
CA SER A 34 17.15 9.71 11.50
C SER A 34 18.08 9.35 10.33
N ALA A 35 17.92 8.17 9.71
CA ALA A 35 18.65 7.81 8.49
C ALA A 35 17.82 8.14 7.24
N LEU A 36 18.47 8.73 6.22
CA LEU A 36 17.84 9.10 4.96
C LEU A 36 17.80 7.92 3.99
N TYR A 37 16.63 7.69 3.41
CA TYR A 37 16.42 6.66 2.40
C TYR A 37 15.78 7.24 1.14
N GLN A 38 16.23 6.74 0.00
CA GLN A 38 15.66 7.01 -1.31
C GLN A 38 15.32 5.67 -1.99
N ILE A 39 14.05 5.49 -2.36
CA ILE A 39 13.59 4.35 -3.13
C ILE A 39 13.17 4.82 -4.51
N ASP A 40 13.79 4.25 -5.55
CA ASP A 40 13.47 4.54 -6.94
C ASP A 40 12.89 3.30 -7.62
N LEU A 41 11.68 3.42 -8.14
CA LEU A 41 11.07 2.38 -8.97
C LEU A 41 10.92 2.86 -10.41
N PHE A 42 11.60 2.15 -11.32
CA PHE A 42 11.39 2.30 -12.75
C PHE A 42 10.42 1.22 -13.23
N SER A 43 9.34 1.62 -13.90
CA SER A 43 8.36 0.69 -14.47
C SER A 43 8.15 0.99 -15.96
N SER A 44 8.44 -0.01 -16.81
CA SER A 44 8.17 0.04 -18.25
C SER A 44 6.88 -0.69 -18.58
N LYS A 45 5.92 0.00 -19.19
CA LYS A 45 4.66 -0.59 -19.65
C LYS A 45 4.85 -1.51 -20.84
N PHE A 46 5.76 -1.15 -21.74
CA PHE A 46 5.98 -1.87 -23.00
C PHE A 46 6.71 -3.20 -22.77
N SER A 47 7.84 -3.16 -22.05
CA SER A 47 8.64 -4.37 -21.79
C SER A 47 8.20 -5.13 -20.53
N GLY A 48 7.37 -4.52 -19.68
CA GLY A 48 6.99 -5.06 -18.37
C GLY A 48 8.13 -5.09 -17.35
N LYS A 49 9.32 -4.62 -17.72
CA LYS A 49 10.51 -4.59 -16.86
C LYS A 49 10.35 -3.57 -15.75
N ARG A 50 10.71 -3.98 -14.54
CA ARG A 50 10.75 -3.17 -13.33
C ARG A 50 12.15 -3.22 -12.75
N THR A 51 12.62 -2.09 -12.27
CA THR A 51 13.88 -1.97 -11.56
C THR A 51 13.61 -1.16 -10.30
N LEU A 52 13.84 -1.78 -9.15
CA LEU A 52 13.73 -1.15 -7.84
C LEU A 52 15.13 -0.89 -7.32
N LYS A 53 15.41 0.35 -6.95
CA LYS A 53 16.67 0.76 -6.35
C LYS A 53 16.43 1.33 -4.96
N VAL A 54 17.35 1.04 -4.05
CA VAL A 54 17.38 1.58 -2.69
C VAL A 54 18.71 2.30 -2.55
N ASN A 55 18.68 3.59 -2.25
CA ASN A 55 19.88 4.45 -2.14
C ASN A 55 20.81 4.37 -3.36
N GLY A 56 20.24 4.17 -4.56
CA GLY A 56 20.99 4.05 -5.82
C GLY A 56 21.40 2.62 -6.20
N GLU A 57 21.42 1.69 -5.25
CA GLU A 57 21.76 0.28 -5.49
C GLU A 57 20.56 -0.50 -5.99
N ILE A 58 20.78 -1.44 -6.91
CA ILE A 58 19.71 -2.25 -7.50
C ILE A 58 19.33 -3.35 -6.53
N PHE A 59 18.13 -3.24 -5.95
CA PHE A 59 17.57 -4.28 -5.07
C PHE A 59 16.85 -5.36 -5.89
N PHE A 60 16.09 -4.94 -6.91
CA PHE A 60 15.36 -5.86 -7.77
C PHE A 60 15.40 -5.41 -9.21
N GLU A 61 15.62 -6.36 -10.12
CA GLU A 61 15.50 -6.14 -11.55
C GLU A 61 14.83 -7.34 -12.19
N GLY A 62 13.68 -7.13 -12.84
CA GLY A 62 12.94 -8.24 -13.42
C GLY A 62 11.63 -7.84 -14.08
N LYS A 63 10.92 -8.85 -14.59
CA LYS A 63 9.55 -8.69 -15.08
C LYS A 63 8.57 -9.10 -13.97
N LYS A 64 7.32 -8.65 -14.10
CA LYS A 64 6.23 -9.12 -13.21
C LYS A 64 6.07 -10.62 -13.35
N GLN A 65 6.08 -11.33 -12.22
CA GLN A 65 5.58 -12.69 -12.14
C GLN A 65 4.19 -12.63 -11.49
N GLY A 66 3.16 -13.13 -12.18
CA GLY A 66 1.79 -13.19 -11.68
C GLY A 66 0.91 -11.96 -11.93
N LYS A 67 -0.23 -11.89 -11.20
CA LYS A 67 -1.29 -10.87 -11.41
C LYS A 67 -1.02 -9.52 -10.75
N VAL A 68 -0.27 -9.47 -9.66
CA VAL A 68 0.02 -8.24 -8.90
C VAL A 68 1.51 -8.20 -8.59
N PHE A 69 2.16 -7.08 -8.91
CA PHE A 69 3.55 -6.86 -8.51
C PHE A 69 3.58 -6.47 -7.03
N HIS A 70 4.33 -7.24 -6.24
CA HIS A 70 4.60 -6.97 -4.84
C HIS A 70 6.06 -7.31 -4.55
N ILE A 71 6.76 -6.44 -3.82
CA ILE A 71 8.10 -6.70 -3.30
C ILE A 71 8.14 -6.21 -1.87
N SER A 72 8.57 -7.07 -0.96
CA SER A 72 8.86 -6.73 0.44
C SER A 72 10.36 -6.67 0.66
N MET A 73 10.79 -5.74 1.49
CA MET A 73 12.16 -5.58 1.94
C MET A 73 12.15 -5.10 3.39
N GLU A 74 13.20 -5.46 4.11
CA GLU A 74 13.41 -5.01 5.48
C GLU A 74 14.54 -3.99 5.48
N ILE A 75 14.27 -2.80 6.02
CA ILE A 75 15.27 -1.75 6.19
C ILE A 75 15.30 -1.40 7.67
N SER A 76 16.44 -1.66 8.32
CA SER A 76 16.56 -1.54 9.78
C SER A 76 15.51 -2.40 10.49
N SER A 77 14.62 -1.81 11.30
CA SER A 77 13.54 -2.49 12.02
C SER A 77 12.15 -2.34 11.36
N HIS A 78 12.12 -1.87 10.11
CA HIS A 78 10.91 -1.55 9.39
C HIS A 78 10.68 -2.47 8.20
N ASN A 79 9.42 -2.87 8.03
CA ASN A 79 8.99 -3.63 6.87
C ASN A 79 8.49 -2.67 5.79
N ILE A 80 9.14 -2.69 4.63
CA ILE A 80 8.79 -1.85 3.49
C ILE A 80 8.27 -2.71 2.36
N ILE A 81 7.10 -2.35 1.84
CA ILE A 81 6.43 -3.11 0.78
C ILE A 81 6.06 -2.17 -0.36
N VAL A 82 6.50 -2.51 -1.57
CA VAL A 82 6.07 -1.84 -2.80
C VAL A 82 4.99 -2.68 -3.46
N ILE A 83 3.79 -2.11 -3.62
CA ILE A 83 2.64 -2.80 -4.22
C ILE A 83 2.10 -2.05 -5.45
N GLU A 84 1.62 -2.79 -6.43
CA GLU A 84 0.93 -2.24 -7.60
C GLU A 84 -0.56 -2.04 -7.33
N VAL A 85 -1.04 -0.79 -7.41
CA VAL A 85 -2.45 -0.41 -7.21
C VAL A 85 -2.96 0.31 -8.45
N LYS A 86 -3.91 -0.30 -9.18
CA LYS A 86 -4.58 0.30 -10.36
C LYS A 86 -3.62 0.96 -11.37
N LYS A 87 -2.50 0.29 -11.70
CA LYS A 87 -1.43 0.76 -12.61
C LYS A 87 -0.51 1.87 -12.07
N ASN A 88 -0.66 2.23 -10.80
CA ASN A 88 0.32 3.01 -10.04
C ASN A 88 1.00 2.11 -9.01
N TYR A 89 1.98 2.65 -8.32
CA TYR A 89 2.67 1.96 -7.23
C TYR A 89 2.51 2.75 -5.95
N ASP A 90 2.28 2.02 -4.87
CA ASP A 90 2.21 2.55 -3.52
C ASP A 90 3.32 1.90 -2.70
N LEU A 91 4.03 2.73 -1.94
CA LEU A 91 5.03 2.30 -0.99
C LEU A 91 4.36 2.23 0.37
N ARG A 92 4.53 1.12 1.09
CA ARG A 92 4.02 0.96 2.45
C ARG A 92 5.17 0.77 3.41
N ILE A 93 5.16 1.51 4.51
CA ILE A 93 6.14 1.40 5.59
C ILE A 93 5.37 0.92 6.82
N ASP A 94 5.74 -0.23 7.36
CA ASP A 94 5.05 -0.91 8.48
C ASP A 94 3.54 -1.05 8.26
N GLY A 95 3.14 -1.30 7.00
CA GLY A 95 1.75 -1.46 6.58
C GLY A 95 0.99 -0.16 6.28
N ILE A 96 1.56 1.01 6.58
CA ILE A 96 0.95 2.32 6.32
C ILE A 96 1.39 2.83 4.94
N SER A 97 0.46 3.36 4.13
CA SER A 97 0.78 3.90 2.82
C SER A 97 1.54 5.22 2.90
N PHE A 98 2.52 5.39 2.02
CA PHE A 98 3.35 6.59 1.94
C PHE A 98 2.52 7.84 1.66
N LEU A 99 1.50 7.73 0.81
CA LEU A 99 0.58 8.84 0.52
C LEU A 99 -0.22 9.28 1.75
N LEU A 100 -0.55 8.34 2.64
CA LEU A 100 -1.25 8.66 3.89
C LEU A 100 -0.30 9.34 4.86
N LEU A 101 0.92 8.81 5.02
CA LEU A 101 1.97 9.42 5.85
C LEU A 101 2.30 10.83 5.38
N LYS A 102 2.37 11.07 4.06
CA LYS A 102 2.60 12.40 3.49
C LYS A 102 1.49 13.36 3.91
N LYS A 103 0.23 12.97 3.73
CA LYS A 103 -0.91 13.81 4.12
C LYS A 103 -0.86 14.16 5.61
N GLN A 104 -0.53 13.19 6.47
CA GLN A 104 -0.41 13.44 7.91
C GLN A 104 0.71 14.43 8.23
N ALA A 105 1.85 14.35 7.53
CA ALA A 105 2.93 15.33 7.67
C ALA A 105 2.50 16.73 7.22
N ASP A 106 1.75 16.83 6.11
CA ASP A 106 1.23 18.11 5.60
C ASP A 106 0.22 18.76 6.59
N PHE A 107 -0.47 17.98 7.42
CA PHE A 107 -1.39 18.49 8.45
C PHE A 107 -0.72 18.81 9.79
N GLY A 108 0.46 18.26 10.02
CA GLY A 108 1.22 18.41 11.26
C GLY A 108 2.36 19.40 11.15
N GLU A 109 2.37 20.28 10.13
CA GLU A 109 3.28 21.43 10.14
C GLU A 109 2.93 22.30 11.35
N ASP A 110 3.83 22.31 12.32
CA ASP A 110 3.78 23.19 13.47
C ASP A 110 3.67 24.63 12.97
N ILE A 111 2.61 25.33 13.40
CA ILE A 111 2.43 26.77 13.23
C ILE A 111 3.47 27.45 14.12
N GLU A 112 4.75 27.33 13.81
CA GLU A 112 5.81 28.03 14.52
C GLU A 112 6.36 29.14 13.61
N THR A 113 6.13 30.38 14.08
CA THR A 113 6.73 31.63 13.62
C THR A 113 6.27 32.19 12.27
N THR A 114 4.97 32.48 12.14
CA THR A 114 4.56 33.73 11.48
C THR A 114 4.20 34.76 12.55
N GLU A 115 5.10 35.04 13.48
CA GLU A 115 4.90 36.06 14.52
C GLU A 115 5.22 37.48 14.02
N GLU A 116 5.85 37.64 12.85
CA GLU A 116 6.19 38.96 12.31
C GLU A 116 5.06 39.61 11.49
N ASN A 117 3.89 38.97 11.34
CA ASN A 117 2.76 39.54 10.59
C ASN A 117 1.41 39.42 11.33
N ILE A 118 1.43 39.60 12.66
CA ILE A 118 0.22 39.74 13.50
C ILE A 118 0.25 41.06 14.30
N MET A 119 0.90 42.11 13.77
CA MET A 119 0.70 43.49 14.25
C MET A 119 -0.40 44.24 13.49
N SER A 120 -1.30 43.53 12.79
CA SER A 120 -2.48 44.14 12.15
C SER A 120 -3.81 43.45 12.47
N ASN A 121 -3.90 42.67 13.55
CA ASN A 121 -5.18 42.41 14.20
C ASN A 121 -5.63 43.67 14.98
N GLN A 122 -5.83 44.77 14.25
CA GLN A 122 -6.89 45.69 14.66
C GLN A 122 -8.16 44.87 14.58
N LEU A 123 -8.72 44.57 15.75
CA LEU A 123 -10.09 44.08 15.90
C LEU A 123 -10.98 44.98 15.05
N ILE A 124 -11.30 44.53 13.83
CA ILE A 124 -12.47 45.00 13.12
C ILE A 124 -13.60 44.56 14.07
N PRO A 125 -14.40 45.48 14.65
CA PRO A 125 -15.63 45.11 15.30
C PRO A 125 -16.56 44.69 14.17
N GLU A 126 -16.35 43.47 13.69
CA GLU A 126 -17.13 42.86 12.64
C GLU A 126 -18.51 42.66 13.24
N GLN A 127 -19.46 43.38 12.65
CA GLN A 127 -20.88 43.31 12.90
C GLN A 127 -21.28 41.85 13.11
N GLN A 128 -21.44 41.47 14.38
CA GLN A 128 -22.22 40.32 14.79
C GLN A 128 -23.70 40.70 14.59
N GLU A 129 -24.05 41.10 13.37
CA GLU A 129 -25.41 41.34 12.93
C GLU A 129 -26.10 40.00 12.89
N ASP A 130 -26.74 39.67 14.01
CA ASP A 130 -28.06 39.04 14.10
C ASP A 130 -28.39 38.09 12.95
N TRP A 131 -27.60 37.03 12.78
CA TRP A 131 -27.97 35.87 11.96
C TRP A 131 -29.32 35.30 12.43
N GLU A 132 -29.68 35.52 13.70
CA GLU A 132 -30.98 35.22 14.29
C GLU A 132 -32.14 36.04 13.71
N LYS A 133 -31.92 37.29 13.28
CA LYS A 133 -32.96 38.12 12.63
C LYS A 133 -33.12 37.81 11.15
N LEU A 134 -32.07 37.31 10.50
CA LEU A 134 -32.09 36.90 9.09
C LEU A 134 -32.57 35.46 8.88
N ALA A 135 -32.58 34.64 9.93
CA ALA A 135 -33.14 33.31 9.89
C ALA A 135 -34.67 33.38 9.71
N LYS A 136 -35.13 33.13 8.48
CA LYS A 136 -36.56 32.90 8.23
C LYS A 136 -36.99 31.66 9.04
N PRO A 137 -38.13 31.71 9.76
CA PRO A 137 -38.65 30.52 10.43
C PRO A 137 -38.87 29.44 9.37
N TYR A 138 -38.18 28.31 9.51
CA TYR A 138 -38.38 27.18 8.61
C TYR A 138 -39.71 26.52 8.94
N GLU A 139 -40.51 26.29 7.91
CA GLU A 139 -41.75 25.53 8.04
C GLU A 139 -41.37 24.06 8.21
N ILE A 140 -41.56 23.53 9.42
CA ILE A 140 -41.39 22.10 9.68
C ILE A 140 -42.55 21.39 9.01
N ILE A 141 -42.32 20.89 7.79
CA ILE A 141 -43.29 20.02 7.12
C ILE A 141 -43.25 18.68 7.86
N ILE A 142 -44.14 18.52 8.83
CA ILE A 142 -44.41 17.23 9.47
C ILE A 142 -45.03 16.34 8.39
N ARG A 143 -44.21 15.46 7.81
CA ARG A 143 -44.75 14.38 6.98
C ARG A 143 -45.43 13.40 7.92
N GLU A 144 -46.75 13.50 7.99
CA GLU A 144 -47.57 12.50 8.68
C GLU A 144 -47.15 11.11 8.21
N GLY A 145 -46.83 10.26 9.18
CA GLY A 145 -46.13 9.01 8.97
C GLY A 145 -46.85 8.14 7.95
N VAL A 146 -46.20 7.91 6.81
CA VAL A 146 -46.42 6.67 6.07
C VAL A 146 -45.89 5.57 6.98
N THR A 147 -46.81 4.82 7.57
CA THR A 147 -46.54 3.57 8.28
C THR A 147 -45.92 2.58 7.30
N THR A 148 -44.62 2.70 7.03
CA THR A 148 -43.89 1.73 6.22
C THR A 148 -43.58 0.50 7.06
N THR A 149 -44.61 -0.27 7.40
CA THR A 149 -44.47 -1.70 7.67
C THR A 149 -44.62 -2.47 6.37
N PHE A 150 -43.81 -2.13 5.36
CA PHE A 150 -43.55 -3.03 4.24
C PHE A 150 -42.17 -3.62 4.47
N ARG A 151 -42.14 -4.75 5.20
CA ARG A 151 -41.02 -5.69 5.07
C ARG A 151 -41.08 -6.23 3.65
N GLU A 152 -40.38 -5.57 2.72
CA GLU A 152 -40.06 -6.18 1.44
C GLU A 152 -39.27 -7.46 1.74
N LYS A 153 -39.96 -8.60 1.63
CA LYS A 153 -39.29 -9.90 1.55
C LYS A 153 -38.55 -9.90 0.23
N LEU A 154 -37.26 -9.56 0.29
CA LEU A 154 -36.36 -9.76 -0.84
C LEU A 154 -36.50 -11.21 -1.31
N PRO A 155 -36.82 -11.46 -2.60
CA PRO A 155 -36.85 -12.81 -3.15
C PRO A 155 -35.42 -13.29 -3.29
N ILE A 156 -34.81 -13.70 -2.17
CA ILE A 156 -33.53 -14.40 -2.18
C ILE A 156 -33.84 -15.82 -2.68
N VAL A 157 -33.82 -16.00 -3.99
CA VAL A 157 -33.80 -17.33 -4.60
C VAL A 157 -32.34 -17.78 -4.60
N PRO A 158 -31.95 -18.78 -3.78
CA PRO A 158 -30.60 -19.33 -3.85
C PRO A 158 -30.39 -19.93 -5.24
N LYS A 159 -29.44 -19.37 -6.01
CA LYS A 159 -29.02 -19.95 -7.28
C LYS A 159 -28.46 -21.35 -7.01
N ARG A 160 -29.22 -22.39 -7.37
CA ARG A 160 -28.69 -23.75 -7.52
C ARG A 160 -27.61 -23.69 -8.61
N ASN A 161 -26.35 -23.78 -8.21
CA ASN A 161 -25.25 -24.05 -9.13
C ASN A 161 -25.52 -25.41 -9.79
N LYS A 162 -26.05 -25.40 -11.02
CA LYS A 162 -26.05 -26.56 -11.89
C LYS A 162 -24.59 -26.88 -12.19
N GLY A 163 -24.11 -27.97 -11.62
CA GLY A 163 -22.70 -28.32 -11.61
C GLY A 163 -22.09 -28.51 -13.00
N LYS A 164 -20.79 -28.28 -13.07
CA LYS A 164 -19.90 -29.23 -13.74
C LYS A 164 -19.19 -30.01 -12.64
N LEU A 165 -19.82 -31.10 -12.21
CA LEU A 165 -19.14 -32.17 -11.51
C LEU A 165 -18.21 -32.80 -12.55
N GLY A 166 -17.01 -32.23 -12.69
CA GLY A 166 -15.91 -32.95 -13.32
C GLY A 166 -15.64 -34.16 -12.45
N SER A 167 -15.77 -35.35 -13.03
CA SER A 167 -15.40 -36.62 -12.43
C SER A 167 -13.89 -36.62 -12.15
N VAL A 168 -13.49 -36.04 -11.02
CA VAL A 168 -12.18 -36.32 -10.44
C VAL A 168 -12.34 -37.66 -9.74
N LYS A 169 -11.85 -38.72 -10.38
CA LYS A 169 -11.57 -39.99 -9.72
C LYS A 169 -10.62 -39.68 -8.57
N GLN A 170 -11.16 -39.59 -7.36
CA GLN A 170 -10.37 -39.61 -6.14
C GLN A 170 -9.76 -41.01 -6.03
N ASN A 171 -8.48 -41.13 -6.39
CA ASN A 171 -7.67 -42.25 -5.93
C ASN A 171 -7.40 -42.03 -4.44
N LEU A 172 -8.37 -42.45 -3.61
CA LEU A 172 -8.16 -42.73 -2.20
C LEU A 172 -7.27 -43.97 -2.10
N LYS A 173 -5.95 -43.75 -2.19
CA LYS A 173 -4.96 -44.71 -1.70
C LYS A 173 -4.57 -44.27 -0.28
N ILE A 174 -5.44 -44.63 0.65
CA ILE A 174 -5.07 -44.77 2.06
C ILE A 174 -4.15 -45.99 2.10
N PHE A 175 -2.87 -45.79 2.40
CA PHE A 175 -2.01 -46.86 2.90
C PHE A 175 -1.28 -46.35 4.13
N TYR A 176 -1.50 -47.09 5.21
CA TYR A 176 -0.81 -46.98 6.49
C TYR A 176 0.71 -47.10 6.31
N GLY A 177 1.44 -46.44 7.21
CA GLY A 177 2.89 -46.47 7.23
C GLY A 177 3.45 -47.87 7.42
N MET A 178 4.62 -48.09 6.80
CA MET A 178 5.67 -48.92 7.33
C MET A 178 7.01 -48.33 6.90
N ASP A 179 7.94 -48.42 7.84
CA ASP A 179 9.29 -47.90 7.85
C ASP A 179 10.11 -48.41 6.66
N ASN A 180 11.05 -47.59 6.18
CA ASN A 180 12.30 -48.09 5.66
C ASN A 180 13.38 -47.02 5.76
N GLN A 181 14.23 -47.23 6.76
CA GLN A 181 15.56 -46.65 6.92
C GLN A 181 16.30 -46.67 5.58
N LYS A 182 16.82 -45.51 5.16
CA LYS A 182 17.95 -45.49 4.22
C LYS A 182 19.22 -45.30 5.04
N VAL A 183 19.99 -46.39 5.05
CA VAL A 183 21.39 -46.49 5.45
C VAL A 183 22.18 -45.40 4.71
N ILE A 184 22.88 -44.57 5.47
CA ILE A 184 23.96 -43.74 4.99
C ILE A 184 25.19 -44.65 5.02
N GLU A 185 25.69 -45.04 3.85
CA GLU A 185 26.99 -45.70 3.74
C GLU A 185 28.08 -44.63 3.83
N ASP A 186 28.91 -44.78 4.86
CA ASP A 186 30.15 -44.06 5.09
C ASP A 186 31.22 -44.60 4.13
N ASP A 187 31.61 -43.80 3.13
CA ASP A 187 32.86 -44.02 2.39
C ASP A 187 33.99 -43.21 3.05
N LEU A 188 34.66 -43.89 3.99
CA LEU A 188 36.03 -43.60 4.41
C LEU A 188 36.96 -44.51 3.60
N ILE A 189 37.96 -43.94 2.92
CA ILE A 189 39.38 -44.32 2.93
C ILE A 189 40.09 -43.70 1.72
N GLY A 190 41.17 -42.97 2.01
CA GLY A 190 42.11 -42.48 1.01
C GLY A 190 43.20 -41.63 1.66
N SER A 191 43.98 -42.24 2.56
CA SER A 191 45.18 -41.68 3.14
C SER A 191 46.41 -41.96 2.24
N LEU A 192 47.47 -41.17 2.49
CA LEU A 192 48.88 -41.31 2.05
C LEU A 192 49.17 -40.68 0.67
N GLU A 193 50.25 -39.93 0.45
CA GLU A 193 51.57 -39.98 1.09
C GLU A 193 52.43 -38.74 0.77
N TYR A 194 53.51 -38.60 1.55
CA TYR A 194 54.58 -37.61 1.48
C TYR A 194 55.41 -37.66 0.18
N CYS A 195 55.85 -36.49 -0.30
CA CYS A 195 57.21 -36.18 -0.77
C CYS A 195 57.34 -34.65 -0.92
#